data_AF-A0A7X0CDC2-F1
#
_entry.id   AF-A0A7X0CDC2-F1
#
_cell.length_a   1.000
_cell.length_b   1.000
_cell.length_c   1.000
_cell.angle_alpha   90.00
_cell.angle_beta   90.00
_cell.angle_gamma   90.00
#
_symmetry.space_group_name_H-M   'P 1'
#
loop_
_entity.id
_entity.type
_entity.pdbx_description
1 polymer ?
#
loop_
_entity_poly.entity_id
_entity_poly.type
_entity_poly.pdbx_seq_one_letter_code
_entity_poly.pdbx_strand_id
1 'polypeptide(L)'
;MKIDFHQCCRQWHGLVLLGLASCFFWGAGPARASDNKNAWVLAYKGKSTNAFIWDKRAKGLIRASVPAQLAKDVMDGLGGPPDPVRVIESRYVSVSACVAHACMMKGFFWTDVQGGAALGAVVADNVLLVGSKRLSGTALPTPARQALSAWLSDNDIEPSKLEFVNANGAVSPLARSELMPASVFRPRPQGPSFDCTRAKTRIELAICNDPGLSKQDLEMAAHVRQLRHGFDTVSDEDAVRAFQREWLKHRDATCAKAVQLADCVAQQYSQQQQRLRNWLPPR
;
A
#
# COMPACT_ATOMS: atom_id res chain seq x y z
N MET A 1 -45.59 -14.35 18.42
CA MET A 1 -46.50 -13.73 19.42
C MET A 1 -45.64 -13.29 20.59
N LYS A 2 -45.85 -12.05 21.06
CA LYS A 2 -44.89 -11.20 21.78
C LYS A 2 -44.32 -11.82 23.08
N ILE A 3 -43.04 -11.55 23.34
CA ILE A 3 -42.40 -11.75 24.65
C ILE A 3 -42.50 -10.40 25.37
N ASP A 4 -43.13 -10.41 26.54
CA ASP A 4 -43.30 -9.25 27.40
C ASP A 4 -42.34 -9.28 28.59
N PHE A 5 -41.83 -8.09 28.89
CA PHE A 5 -40.99 -7.72 30.02
C PHE A 5 -41.89 -7.52 31.25
N HIS A 6 -41.50 -8.01 32.44
CA HIS A 6 -41.41 -7.16 33.64
C HIS A 6 -40.99 -7.89 34.94
N GLN A 7 -40.25 -7.12 35.74
CA GLN A 7 -40.22 -7.07 37.21
C GLN A 7 -39.45 -8.15 37.97
N CYS A 8 -38.38 -7.71 38.61
CA CYS A 8 -38.23 -8.00 40.04
C CYS A 8 -37.52 -6.83 40.74
N CYS A 9 -38.27 -6.09 41.55
CA CYS A 9 -37.76 -5.16 42.55
C CYS A 9 -38.36 -5.60 43.90
N ARG A 10 -37.55 -6.20 44.76
CA ARG A 10 -37.79 -6.39 46.21
C ARG A 10 -36.41 -6.43 46.89
N GLN A 11 -36.05 -5.42 47.67
CA GLN A 11 -36.45 -5.18 49.07
C GLN A 11 -35.40 -5.78 50.02
N TRP A 12 -34.50 -4.95 50.55
CA TRP A 12 -33.77 -5.24 51.79
C TRP A 12 -33.61 -3.95 52.62
N HIS A 13 -34.01 -4.04 53.88
CA HIS A 13 -33.97 -3.00 54.90
C HIS A 13 -32.58 -2.90 55.52
N GLY A 14 -32.21 -1.68 55.92
CA GLY A 14 -31.42 -1.40 57.12
C GLY A 14 -29.89 -1.50 56.99
N LEU A 15 -29.23 -0.35 56.92
CA LEU A 15 -28.37 0.15 58.01
C LEU A 15 -27.81 1.53 57.61
N VAL A 16 -28.08 2.53 58.46
CA VAL A 16 -27.54 3.88 58.35
C VAL A 16 -26.10 3.85 58.84
N LEU A 17 -25.16 4.07 57.92
CA LEU A 17 -23.78 4.46 58.24
C LEU A 17 -23.44 5.69 57.40
N LEU A 18 -23.26 6.81 58.10
CA LEU A 18 -22.73 8.07 57.57
C LEU A 18 -21.30 7.87 57.08
N GLY A 19 -21.15 7.60 55.78
CA GLY A 19 -19.89 7.65 55.06
C GLY A 19 -19.89 8.85 54.11
N LEU A 20 -19.03 9.83 54.37
CA LEU A 20 -18.76 10.95 53.49
C LEU A 20 -18.30 10.41 52.12
N ALA A 21 -19.20 10.44 51.14
CA ALA A 21 -18.88 10.16 49.76
C ALA A 21 -18.08 11.33 49.18
N SER A 22 -16.76 11.24 49.25
CA SER A 22 -15.86 12.07 48.45
C SER A 22 -16.06 11.71 46.99
N CYS A 23 -16.89 12.48 46.28
CA CYS A 23 -16.94 12.46 44.82
C CYS A 23 -15.59 12.91 44.27
N PHE A 24 -14.67 11.97 44.06
CA PHE A 24 -13.52 12.19 43.20
C PHE A 24 -14.04 12.35 41.78
N PHE A 25 -14.29 13.60 41.39
CA PHE A 25 -14.33 13.98 39.99
C PHE A 25 -12.95 13.71 39.40
N TRP A 26 -12.77 12.55 38.77
CA TRP A 26 -11.77 12.39 37.73
C TRP A 26 -12.20 13.31 36.58
N GLY A 27 -11.74 14.56 36.66
CA GLY A 27 -11.66 15.40 35.48
C GLY A 27 -10.77 14.68 34.48
N ALA A 28 -11.36 14.13 33.44
CA ALA A 28 -10.65 13.82 32.22
C ALA A 28 -10.11 15.15 31.71
N GLY A 29 -8.89 15.50 32.12
CA GLY A 29 -8.17 16.61 31.52
C GLY A 29 -8.15 16.40 30.01
N PRO A 30 -8.32 17.45 29.21
CA PRO A 30 -8.26 17.30 27.77
C PRO A 30 -6.92 16.62 27.45
N ALA A 31 -6.99 15.46 26.78
CA ALA A 31 -5.80 14.85 26.20
C ALA A 31 -5.14 15.96 25.38
N ARG A 32 -3.99 16.46 25.84
CA ARG A 32 -3.20 17.40 25.06
C ARG A 32 -2.96 16.70 23.74
N ALA A 33 -3.60 17.20 22.67
CA ALA A 33 -3.16 16.91 21.32
C ALA A 33 -1.67 17.26 21.33
N SER A 34 -0.80 16.26 21.23
CA SER A 34 0.60 16.55 20.97
C SER A 34 0.58 17.32 19.66
N ASP A 35 1.07 18.56 19.67
CA ASP A 35 1.27 19.34 18.46
C ASP A 35 2.25 18.56 17.61
N ASN A 36 1.66 17.76 16.74
CA ASN A 36 2.40 16.81 15.98
C ASN A 36 3.10 17.58 14.88
N LYS A 37 4.37 17.91 15.13
CA LYS A 37 5.24 18.69 14.24
C LYS A 37 5.27 18.17 12.79
N ASN A 38 4.85 16.92 12.55
CA ASN A 38 4.82 16.30 11.24
C ASN A 38 3.39 16.10 10.67
N ALA A 39 2.34 16.61 11.32
CA ALA A 39 0.95 16.51 10.84
C ALA A 39 0.75 17.11 9.45
N TRP A 40 1.58 18.10 9.07
CA TRP A 40 1.56 18.72 7.75
C TRP A 40 1.72 17.73 6.60
N VAL A 41 2.37 16.59 6.83
CA VAL A 41 2.59 15.55 5.81
C VAL A 41 1.25 14.97 5.31
N LEU A 42 0.20 14.95 6.15
CA LEU A 42 -1.12 14.45 5.78
C LEU A 42 -1.81 15.28 4.68
N ALA A 43 -1.42 16.55 4.52
CA ALA A 43 -1.95 17.45 3.48
C ALA A 43 -1.53 17.05 2.05
N TYR A 44 -0.68 16.03 1.91
CA TYR A 44 -0.28 15.45 0.63
C TYR A 44 -1.13 14.26 0.20
N LYS A 45 -2.15 13.87 0.96
CA LYS A 45 -3.10 12.82 0.55
C LYS A 45 -3.62 13.10 -0.87
N GLY A 46 -3.40 12.14 -1.78
CA GLY A 46 -3.84 12.22 -3.17
C GLY A 46 -3.00 13.11 -4.07
N LYS A 47 -1.91 13.70 -3.58
CA LYS A 47 -0.95 14.48 -4.37
C LYS A 47 0.24 13.60 -4.79
N SER A 48 1.06 14.11 -5.70
CA SER A 48 2.27 13.43 -6.15
C SER A 48 3.43 13.55 -5.18
N THR A 49 4.39 12.63 -5.26
CA THR A 49 5.66 12.69 -4.52
C THR A 49 6.41 13.98 -4.80
N ASN A 50 6.31 14.55 -6.01
CA ASN A 50 6.88 15.86 -6.33
C ASN A 50 6.29 16.95 -5.45
N ALA A 51 4.97 16.97 -5.24
CA ALA A 51 4.35 17.95 -4.34
C ALA A 51 4.93 17.86 -2.92
N PHE A 52 5.21 16.64 -2.44
CA PHE A 52 5.81 16.41 -1.13
C PHE A 52 7.29 16.79 -1.06
N ILE A 53 8.15 16.24 -1.95
CA ILE A 53 9.61 16.35 -1.83
C ILE A 53 10.12 17.78 -2.05
N TRP A 54 9.36 18.60 -2.80
CA TRP A 54 9.65 20.01 -3.03
C TRP A 54 9.09 20.95 -1.95
N ASP A 55 8.36 20.44 -0.95
CA ASP A 55 8.10 21.21 0.27
C ASP A 55 9.41 21.46 1.03
N LYS A 56 9.64 22.71 1.42
CA LYS A 56 10.85 23.13 2.17
C LYS A 56 11.12 22.32 3.44
N ARG A 57 10.09 21.69 4.02
CA ARG A 57 10.15 20.89 5.25
C ARG A 57 10.51 19.42 4.99
N ALA A 58 10.24 18.88 3.79
CA ALA A 58 10.36 17.45 3.51
C ALA A 58 11.81 16.93 3.66
N LYS A 59 12.79 17.62 3.06
CA LYS A 59 14.21 17.24 3.18
C LYS A 59 14.69 17.28 4.64
N GLY A 60 14.20 18.23 5.43
CA GLY A 60 14.48 18.32 6.87
C GLY A 60 13.94 17.10 7.63
N LEU A 61 12.70 16.71 7.34
CA LEU A 61 12.06 15.53 7.92
C LEU A 61 12.84 14.24 7.59
N ILE A 62 13.23 14.04 6.34
CA ILE A 62 13.97 12.86 5.90
C ILE A 62 15.33 12.81 6.62
N ARG A 63 16.11 13.90 6.61
CA ARG A 63 17.40 13.96 7.31
C ARG A 63 17.28 13.76 8.81
N ALA A 64 16.19 14.20 9.44
CA ALA A 64 15.94 13.98 10.86
C ALA A 64 15.61 12.51 11.19
N SER A 65 15.11 11.74 10.21
CA SER A 65 14.54 10.41 10.42
C SER A 65 15.41 9.26 9.90
N VAL A 66 16.18 9.51 8.85
CA VAL A 66 16.98 8.51 8.11
C VAL A 66 18.47 8.72 8.40
N PRO A 67 19.26 7.65 8.59
CA PRO A 67 20.72 7.76 8.77
C PRO A 67 21.39 8.54 7.64
N ALA A 68 22.44 9.29 7.93
CA ALA A 68 23.05 10.22 6.98
C ALA A 68 23.58 9.52 5.71
N GLN A 69 24.07 8.29 5.87
CA GLN A 69 24.56 7.41 4.82
C GLN A 69 23.49 7.06 3.79
N LEU A 70 22.21 7.09 4.16
CA LEU A 70 21.08 6.71 3.31
C LEU A 70 20.18 7.89 2.95
N ALA A 71 20.16 8.94 3.77
CA ALA A 71 19.23 10.06 3.61
C ALA A 71 19.40 10.79 2.26
N LYS A 72 20.64 10.90 1.76
CA LYS A 72 20.91 11.51 0.45
C LYS A 72 20.24 10.70 -0.67
N ASP A 73 20.49 9.40 -0.70
CA ASP A 73 19.99 8.52 -1.77
C ASP A 73 18.46 8.40 -1.71
N VAL A 74 17.87 8.42 -0.51
CA VAL A 74 16.41 8.49 -0.36
C VAL A 74 15.88 9.78 -0.98
N MET A 75 16.47 10.94 -0.69
CA MET A 75 16.02 12.21 -1.27
C MET A 75 16.19 12.23 -2.80
N ASP A 76 17.30 11.72 -3.32
CA ASP A 76 17.56 11.65 -4.75
C ASP A 76 16.58 10.70 -5.45
N GLY A 77 16.28 9.55 -4.82
CA GLY A 77 15.29 8.57 -5.28
C GLY A 77 13.85 9.05 -5.18
N LEU A 78 13.59 10.19 -4.53
CA LEU A 78 12.29 10.87 -4.52
C LEU A 78 12.23 12.01 -5.55
N GLY A 79 13.25 12.19 -6.38
CA GLY A 79 13.40 13.31 -7.32
C GLY A 79 12.53 13.25 -8.59
N GLY A 80 12.08 12.06 -9.01
CA GLY A 80 11.07 11.87 -10.06
C GLY A 80 11.52 11.02 -11.27
N PRO A 81 10.60 10.49 -12.12
CA PRO A 81 9.14 10.63 -12.12
C PRO A 81 8.43 10.19 -10.81
N PRO A 82 7.37 10.91 -10.37
CA PRO A 82 6.76 10.70 -9.06
C PRO A 82 5.68 9.61 -9.06
N ASP A 83 5.61 8.86 -7.96
CA ASP A 83 4.42 8.08 -7.59
C ASP A 83 3.43 8.96 -6.78
N PRO A 84 2.20 8.51 -6.53
CA PRO A 84 1.31 9.16 -5.57
C PRO A 84 1.77 9.03 -4.11
N VAL A 85 1.53 10.09 -3.35
CA VAL A 85 1.60 10.03 -1.88
C VAL A 85 0.42 9.21 -1.35
N ARG A 86 0.73 8.15 -0.63
CA ARG A 86 -0.27 7.28 0.01
C ARG A 86 -0.42 7.67 1.48
N VAL A 87 -1.67 7.85 1.92
CA VAL A 87 -2.02 8.13 3.31
C VAL A 87 -3.01 7.09 3.80
N ILE A 88 -2.60 6.28 4.78
CA ILE A 88 -3.38 5.20 5.37
C ILE A 88 -3.79 5.60 6.78
N GLU A 89 -5.06 5.38 7.12
CA GLU A 89 -5.65 5.64 8.44
C GLU A 89 -5.45 7.09 8.94
N SER A 90 -5.27 8.05 8.03
CA SER A 90 -4.95 9.44 8.36
C SER A 90 -3.74 9.58 9.30
N ARG A 91 -2.80 8.61 9.25
CA ARG A 91 -1.67 8.51 10.18
C ARG A 91 -0.38 8.11 9.50
N TYR A 92 -0.43 7.10 8.63
CA TYR A 92 0.77 6.56 7.99
C TYR A 92 0.89 7.16 6.60
N VAL A 93 2.01 7.81 6.32
CA VAL A 93 2.28 8.38 5.00
C VAL A 93 3.45 7.64 4.39
N SER A 94 3.30 7.23 3.13
CA SER A 94 4.41 6.76 2.31
C SER A 94 4.50 7.54 1.01
N VAL A 95 5.73 7.81 0.60
CA VAL A 95 6.07 8.48 -0.67
C VAL A 95 7.14 7.68 -1.38
N SER A 96 7.06 7.65 -2.71
CA SER A 96 8.06 7.02 -3.55
C SER A 96 8.18 7.72 -4.89
N ALA A 97 9.34 7.57 -5.51
CA ALA A 97 9.58 7.92 -6.88
C ALA A 97 10.77 7.08 -7.36
N CYS A 98 11.43 7.55 -8.41
CA CYS A 98 12.75 7.08 -8.76
C CYS A 98 13.73 8.24 -8.94
N VAL A 99 15.01 7.89 -9.09
CA VAL A 99 16.07 8.87 -9.36
C VAL A 99 15.86 9.45 -10.76
N ALA A 100 15.94 10.78 -10.87
CA ALA A 100 15.82 11.47 -12.15
C ALA A 100 16.83 10.92 -13.17
N HIS A 101 16.34 10.55 -14.35
CA HIS A 101 17.11 9.93 -15.44
C HIS A 101 17.69 8.53 -15.14
N ALA A 102 17.42 7.96 -13.97
CA ALA A 102 17.92 6.64 -13.56
C ALA A 102 16.83 5.86 -12.82
N CYS A 103 15.68 5.63 -13.46
CA CYS A 103 14.50 5.09 -12.78
C CYS A 103 14.66 3.64 -12.27
N MET A 104 15.75 2.97 -12.64
CA MET A 104 16.19 1.71 -12.05
C MET A 104 16.54 1.84 -10.56
N MET A 105 16.90 3.05 -10.11
CA MET A 105 17.08 3.36 -8.69
C MET A 105 15.82 4.00 -8.14
N LYS A 106 15.22 3.37 -7.12
CA LYS A 106 13.98 3.86 -6.51
C LYS A 106 14.19 4.32 -5.08
N GLY A 107 13.52 5.41 -4.70
CA GLY A 107 13.50 5.92 -3.35
C GLY A 107 12.13 5.73 -2.70
N PHE A 108 12.13 5.47 -1.40
CA PHE A 108 10.93 5.32 -0.59
C PHE A 108 11.12 5.99 0.76
N PHE A 109 10.08 6.65 1.26
CA PHE A 109 10.04 7.17 2.61
C PHE A 109 8.68 6.90 3.24
N TRP A 110 8.69 6.45 4.49
CA TRP A 110 7.49 6.20 5.28
C TRP A 110 7.59 6.88 6.64
N THR A 111 6.47 7.40 7.13
CA THR A 111 6.37 8.01 8.46
C THR A 111 5.04 7.69 9.14
N ASP A 112 5.12 7.31 10.41
CA ASP A 112 4.02 7.34 11.36
C ASP A 112 3.94 8.76 11.92
N VAL A 113 2.97 9.52 11.43
CA VAL A 113 2.77 10.91 11.82
C VAL A 113 2.58 10.98 13.34
N GLN A 114 1.71 10.17 13.95
CA GLN A 114 1.42 10.23 15.39
C GLN A 114 2.56 9.71 16.26
N GLY A 115 3.13 8.56 15.90
CA GLY A 115 4.20 7.94 16.67
C GLY A 115 5.55 8.64 16.49
N GLY A 116 5.74 9.39 15.41
CA GLY A 116 6.99 10.05 15.04
C GLY A 116 8.09 9.09 14.58
N ALA A 117 7.75 7.84 14.30
CA ALA A 117 8.68 6.87 13.71
C ALA A 117 8.69 7.02 12.19
N ALA A 118 9.84 6.87 11.57
CA ALA A 118 9.98 6.96 10.13
C ALA A 118 11.14 6.11 9.63
N LEU A 119 11.11 5.74 8.35
CA LEU A 119 12.18 5.06 7.67
C LEU A 119 12.31 5.57 6.23
N GLY A 120 13.51 5.43 5.69
CA GLY A 120 13.78 5.59 4.27
C GLY A 120 14.24 4.25 3.70
N ALA A 121 14.03 4.05 2.41
CA ALA A 121 14.59 2.92 1.70
C ALA A 121 15.01 3.31 0.28
N VAL A 122 16.03 2.63 -0.24
CA VAL A 122 16.42 2.71 -1.65
C VAL A 122 16.65 1.32 -2.21
N VAL A 123 16.35 1.18 -3.49
CA VAL A 123 16.72 0.00 -4.27
C VAL A 123 17.77 0.43 -5.30
N ALA A 124 18.95 -0.18 -5.23
CA ALA A 124 20.05 0.01 -6.16
C ALA A 124 20.81 -1.31 -6.31
N ASP A 125 21.24 -1.66 -7.53
CA ASP A 125 22.01 -2.87 -7.83
C ASP A 125 21.42 -4.17 -7.23
N ASN A 126 20.08 -4.29 -7.26
CA ASN A 126 19.32 -5.40 -6.70
C ASN A 126 19.44 -5.58 -5.17
N VAL A 127 19.92 -4.57 -4.47
CA VAL A 127 19.97 -4.48 -3.00
C VAL A 127 18.90 -3.51 -2.52
N LEU A 128 18.11 -3.94 -1.53
CA LEU A 128 17.25 -3.03 -0.76
C LEU A 128 17.98 -2.61 0.51
N LEU A 129 18.25 -1.31 0.62
CA LEU A 129 18.71 -0.67 1.84
C LEU A 129 17.53 0.01 2.52
N VAL A 130 17.24 -0.37 3.76
CA VAL A 130 16.24 0.28 4.62
C VAL A 130 16.98 0.95 5.77
N GLY A 131 16.57 2.14 6.19
CA GLY A 131 17.24 2.80 7.31
C GLY A 131 16.32 3.68 8.13
N SER A 132 16.58 3.68 9.42
CA SER A 132 15.87 4.52 10.40
C SER A 132 16.81 4.91 11.53
N LYS A 133 16.65 6.12 12.04
CA LYS A 133 17.30 6.58 13.26
C LYS A 133 16.61 6.09 14.54
N ARG A 134 15.40 5.57 14.45
CA ARG A 134 14.57 5.20 15.62
C ARG A 134 14.10 3.75 15.61
N LEU A 135 13.88 3.16 14.43
CA LEU A 135 13.42 1.78 14.31
C LEU A 135 14.59 0.79 14.31
N SER A 136 14.29 -0.47 14.62
CA SER A 136 15.21 -1.60 14.48
C SER A 136 14.84 -2.43 13.26
N GLY A 137 15.85 -2.92 12.52
CA GLY A 137 15.66 -3.86 11.41
C GLY A 137 15.10 -5.22 11.83
N THR A 138 15.14 -5.56 13.12
CA THR A 138 14.57 -6.81 13.66
C THR A 138 13.15 -6.66 14.20
N ALA A 139 12.59 -5.45 14.18
CA ALA A 139 11.28 -5.17 14.76
C ALA A 139 10.63 -3.97 14.05
N LEU A 140 10.43 -4.09 12.73
CA LEU A 140 9.76 -3.04 11.98
C LEU A 140 8.25 -3.03 12.33
N PRO A 141 7.64 -1.87 12.62
CA PRO A 141 6.21 -1.79 12.87
C PRO A 141 5.40 -2.34 11.69
N THR A 142 4.34 -3.10 11.95
CA THR A 142 3.50 -3.72 10.90
C THR A 142 3.07 -2.75 9.79
N PRO A 143 2.63 -1.50 10.06
CA PRO A 143 2.26 -0.56 9.00
C PRO A 143 3.46 -0.17 8.10
N ALA A 144 4.66 -0.08 8.65
CA ALA A 144 5.87 0.20 7.88
C ALA A 144 6.25 -1.00 7.00
N ARG A 145 6.19 -2.22 7.55
CA ARG A 145 6.43 -3.45 6.80
C ARG A 145 5.46 -3.59 5.64
N GLN A 146 4.17 -3.38 5.88
CA GLN A 146 3.13 -3.44 4.86
C GLN A 146 3.33 -2.39 3.76
N ALA A 147 3.64 -1.14 4.12
CA ALA A 147 3.89 -0.09 3.14
C ALA A 147 5.11 -0.40 2.26
N LEU A 148 6.20 -0.87 2.86
CA LEU A 148 7.42 -1.25 2.14
C LEU A 148 7.20 -2.48 1.26
N SER A 149 6.44 -3.47 1.74
CA SER A 149 6.04 -4.65 0.97
C SER A 149 5.20 -4.30 -0.25
N ALA A 150 4.19 -3.44 -0.04
CA ALA A 150 3.31 -2.97 -1.10
C ALA A 150 4.11 -2.21 -2.16
N TRP A 151 5.03 -1.35 -1.73
CA TRP A 151 5.92 -0.63 -2.65
C TRP A 151 6.78 -1.55 -3.51
N LEU A 152 7.43 -2.56 -2.91
CA LEU A 152 8.23 -3.53 -3.66
C LEU A 152 7.36 -4.33 -4.65
N SER A 153 6.19 -4.81 -4.19
CA SER A 153 5.27 -5.58 -5.03
C SER A 153 4.70 -4.75 -6.17
N ASP A 154 4.30 -3.50 -5.92
CA ASP A 154 3.76 -2.60 -6.92
C ASP A 154 4.82 -2.33 -8.00
N ASN A 155 6.09 -2.16 -7.62
CA ASN A 155 7.17 -1.89 -8.57
C ASN A 155 7.82 -3.13 -9.19
N ASP A 156 7.28 -4.32 -8.92
CA ASP A 156 7.85 -5.62 -9.33
C ASP A 156 9.33 -5.80 -8.95
N ILE A 157 9.68 -5.34 -7.75
CA ILE A 157 11.05 -5.38 -7.23
C ILE A 157 11.20 -6.60 -6.33
N GLU A 158 12.17 -7.45 -6.66
CA GLU A 158 12.57 -8.61 -5.85
C GLU A 158 14.07 -8.53 -5.54
N PRO A 159 14.47 -7.78 -4.49
CA PRO A 159 15.87 -7.63 -4.15
C PRO A 159 16.50 -8.97 -3.78
N SER A 160 17.71 -9.23 -4.27
CA SER A 160 18.51 -10.40 -3.89
C SER A 160 19.11 -10.25 -2.51
N LYS A 161 19.33 -9.00 -2.06
CA LYS A 161 19.90 -8.67 -0.76
C LYS A 161 19.05 -7.62 -0.04
N LEU A 162 18.92 -7.79 1.27
CA LEU A 162 18.10 -6.97 2.15
C LEU A 162 18.96 -6.51 3.33
N GLU A 163 19.09 -5.21 3.52
CA GLU A 163 19.96 -4.62 4.53
C GLU A 163 19.25 -3.51 5.30
N PHE A 164 19.63 -3.37 6.58
CA PHE A 164 19.17 -2.35 7.47
C PHE A 164 20.32 -1.47 7.96
N VAL A 165 20.18 -0.16 7.80
CA VAL A 165 21.10 0.88 8.27
C VAL A 165 20.52 1.50 9.54
N ASN A 166 21.21 1.36 10.66
CA ASN A 166 20.79 1.93 11.93
C ASN A 166 21.20 3.41 12.09
N ALA A 167 20.84 4.02 13.21
CA ALA A 167 21.11 5.44 13.49
C ALA A 167 22.58 5.86 13.38
N ASN A 168 23.51 4.95 13.68
CA ASN A 168 24.95 5.20 13.65
C ASN A 168 25.57 4.88 12.28
N GLY A 169 24.76 4.43 11.31
CA GLY A 169 25.21 4.03 9.99
C GLY A 169 25.71 2.59 9.89
N ALA A 170 25.59 1.78 10.95
CA ALA A 170 25.97 0.38 10.87
C ALA A 170 24.94 -0.40 10.05
N VAL A 171 25.45 -1.23 9.13
CA VAL A 171 24.67 -2.07 8.23
C VAL A 171 24.52 -3.47 8.83
N SER A 172 23.32 -4.02 8.77
CA SER A 172 22.99 -5.37 9.24
C SER A 172 22.02 -6.05 8.27
N PRO A 173 21.98 -7.39 8.21
CA PRO A 173 20.98 -8.08 7.39
C PRO A 173 19.55 -7.77 7.84
N LEU A 174 18.65 -7.58 6.88
CA LEU A 174 17.21 -7.43 7.12
C LEU A 174 16.50 -8.73 6.74
N ALA A 175 15.83 -9.38 7.70
CA ALA A 175 15.14 -10.64 7.42
C ALA A 175 13.96 -10.43 6.46
N ARG A 176 13.77 -11.34 5.49
CA ARG A 176 12.68 -11.21 4.50
C ARG A 176 11.28 -11.27 5.15
N SER A 177 11.15 -11.92 6.30
CA SER A 177 9.94 -11.92 7.14
C SER A 177 9.58 -10.54 7.69
N GLU A 178 10.54 -9.61 7.79
CA GLU A 178 10.31 -8.22 8.18
C GLU A 178 9.77 -7.37 7.02
N LEU A 179 9.79 -7.88 5.79
CA LEU A 179 9.36 -7.12 4.61
C LEU A 179 8.10 -7.67 3.95
N MET A 180 7.88 -8.97 4.01
CA MET A 180 6.86 -9.62 3.21
C MET A 180 5.82 -10.26 4.13
N PRO A 181 4.53 -9.87 4.05
CA PRO A 181 3.47 -10.72 4.56
C PRO A 181 3.48 -12.05 3.78
N ALA A 182 2.75 -13.06 4.28
CA ALA A 182 2.70 -14.41 3.72
C ALA A 182 2.58 -14.41 2.18
N SER A 183 3.23 -15.41 1.56
CA SER A 183 3.44 -15.56 0.11
C SER A 183 2.33 -14.94 -0.75
N VAL A 184 2.62 -13.80 -1.36
CA VAL A 184 1.79 -13.23 -2.43
C VAL A 184 1.92 -14.13 -3.65
N PHE A 185 0.80 -14.45 -4.32
CA PHE A 185 0.83 -15.21 -5.56
C PHE A 185 1.63 -14.47 -6.62
N ARG A 186 2.60 -15.16 -7.22
CA ARG A 186 3.38 -14.67 -8.35
C ARG A 186 3.00 -15.46 -9.60
N PRO A 187 2.47 -14.80 -10.65
CA PRO A 187 2.21 -15.44 -11.93
C PRO A 187 3.48 -16.09 -12.47
N ARG A 188 3.36 -17.30 -13.02
CA ARG A 188 4.46 -17.93 -13.77
C ARG A 188 4.58 -17.25 -15.14
N PRO A 189 5.77 -17.22 -15.78
CA PRO A 189 5.97 -16.56 -17.08
C PRO A 189 5.01 -17.00 -18.20
N GLN A 190 4.41 -18.18 -18.09
CA GLN A 190 3.44 -18.74 -19.06
C GLN A 190 2.06 -19.02 -18.45
N GLY A 191 1.83 -18.62 -17.19
CA GLY A 191 0.54 -18.78 -16.52
C GLY A 191 -0.30 -17.50 -16.58
N PRO A 192 -1.57 -17.55 -16.15
CA PRO A 192 -2.39 -16.34 -16.05
C PRO A 192 -1.95 -15.47 -14.87
N SER A 193 -2.51 -14.27 -14.79
CA SER A 193 -2.21 -13.28 -13.75
C SER A 193 -2.78 -13.63 -12.36
N PHE A 194 -3.50 -14.75 -12.24
CA PHE A 194 -4.14 -15.22 -11.02
C PHE A 194 -3.83 -16.69 -10.73
N ASP A 195 -4.08 -17.11 -9.48
CA ASP A 195 -3.82 -18.46 -9.01
C ASP A 195 -4.89 -19.44 -9.52
N CYS A 196 -4.50 -20.31 -10.45
CA CYS A 196 -5.38 -21.34 -11.00
C CYS A 196 -5.91 -22.33 -9.97
N THR A 197 -5.27 -22.51 -8.82
CA THR A 197 -5.82 -23.36 -7.74
C THR A 197 -7.05 -22.75 -7.08
N ARG A 198 -7.29 -21.44 -7.31
CA ARG A 198 -8.42 -20.67 -6.80
C ARG A 198 -9.48 -20.40 -7.85
N ALA A 199 -9.29 -20.87 -9.09
CA ALA A 199 -10.24 -20.71 -10.18
C ALA A 199 -11.56 -21.44 -9.85
N LYS A 200 -12.69 -20.76 -10.08
CA LYS A 200 -14.03 -21.29 -9.80
C LYS A 200 -14.98 -21.15 -10.98
N THR A 201 -14.82 -20.11 -11.79
CA THR A 201 -15.72 -19.83 -12.90
C THR A 201 -15.30 -20.58 -14.16
N ARG A 202 -16.25 -20.84 -15.07
CA ARG A 202 -15.95 -21.43 -16.39
C ARG A 202 -14.90 -20.61 -17.15
N ILE A 203 -14.92 -19.28 -17.01
CA ILE A 203 -13.97 -18.37 -17.66
C ILE A 203 -12.57 -18.52 -17.05
N GLU A 204 -12.44 -18.49 -15.71
CA GLU A 204 -11.15 -18.68 -15.04
C GLU A 204 -10.54 -20.04 -15.37
N LEU A 205 -11.36 -21.11 -15.36
CA LEU A 205 -10.91 -22.45 -15.73
C LEU A 205 -10.49 -22.53 -17.20
N ALA A 206 -11.19 -21.85 -18.11
CA ALA A 206 -10.79 -21.78 -19.52
C ALA A 206 -9.45 -21.05 -19.67
N ILE A 207 -9.26 -19.92 -18.99
CA ILE A 207 -8.00 -19.18 -18.99
C ILE A 207 -6.86 -20.05 -18.47
N CYS A 208 -7.07 -20.78 -17.37
CA CYS A 208 -6.06 -21.66 -16.77
C CYS A 208 -5.67 -22.87 -17.62
N ASN A 209 -6.58 -23.36 -18.47
CA ASN A 209 -6.35 -24.55 -19.29
C ASN A 209 -5.96 -24.24 -20.74
N ASP A 210 -5.98 -22.97 -21.15
CA ASP A 210 -5.56 -22.53 -22.48
C ASP A 210 -4.30 -21.64 -22.38
N PRO A 211 -3.15 -22.07 -22.92
CA PRO A 211 -1.91 -21.29 -22.86
C PRO A 211 -1.99 -19.92 -23.55
N GLY A 212 -2.79 -19.80 -24.62
CA GLY A 212 -3.00 -18.55 -25.33
C GLY A 212 -3.76 -17.54 -24.48
N LEU A 213 -4.84 -17.96 -23.83
CA LEU A 213 -5.62 -17.12 -22.91
C LEU A 213 -4.83 -16.79 -21.65
N SER A 214 -4.09 -17.74 -21.08
CA SER A 214 -3.19 -17.50 -19.94
C SER A 214 -2.19 -16.38 -20.24
N LYS A 215 -1.55 -16.44 -21.41
CA LYS A 215 -0.61 -15.41 -21.86
C LYS A 215 -1.31 -14.05 -22.01
N GLN A 216 -2.46 -14.00 -22.67
CA GLN A 216 -3.22 -12.76 -22.86
C GLN A 216 -3.65 -12.13 -21.52
N ASP A 217 -4.06 -12.95 -20.55
CA ASP A 217 -4.41 -12.50 -19.20
C ASP A 217 -3.20 -11.90 -18.47
N LEU A 218 -2.04 -12.55 -18.58
CA LEU A 218 -0.79 -12.06 -17.99
C LEU A 218 -0.35 -10.73 -18.62
N GLU A 219 -0.39 -10.63 -19.95
CA GLU A 219 -0.07 -9.41 -20.71
C GLU A 219 -1.03 -8.26 -20.37
N MET A 220 -2.32 -8.56 -20.23
CA MET A 220 -3.34 -7.59 -19.79
C MET A 220 -3.01 -7.04 -18.41
N ALA A 221 -2.73 -7.93 -17.46
CA ALA A 221 -2.39 -7.52 -16.10
C ALA A 221 -1.10 -6.69 -16.06
N ALA A 222 -0.09 -7.03 -16.87
CA ALA A 222 1.13 -6.23 -17.00
C ALA A 222 0.86 -4.83 -17.56
N HIS A 223 0.06 -4.71 -18.62
CA HIS A 223 -0.28 -3.41 -19.21
C HIS A 223 -1.09 -2.54 -18.25
N VAL A 224 -2.06 -3.11 -17.53
CA VAL A 224 -2.82 -2.38 -16.50
C VAL A 224 -1.90 -1.87 -15.38
N ARG A 225 -0.92 -2.67 -14.95
CA ARG A 225 0.09 -2.22 -13.98
C ARG A 225 0.91 -1.05 -14.54
N GLN A 226 1.47 -1.19 -15.75
CA GLN A 226 2.24 -0.14 -16.40
C GLN A 226 1.46 1.17 -16.54
N LEU A 227 0.20 1.10 -16.97
CA LEU A 227 -0.67 2.26 -17.09
C LEU A 227 -0.90 2.92 -15.73
N ARG A 228 -1.14 2.15 -14.65
CA ARG A 228 -1.28 2.69 -13.29
C ARG A 228 -0.02 3.42 -12.82
N HIS A 229 1.17 2.88 -13.09
CA HIS A 229 2.44 3.52 -12.73
C HIS A 229 2.74 4.78 -13.55
N GLY A 230 2.02 5.02 -14.64
CA GLY A 230 2.11 6.25 -15.40
C GLY A 230 1.47 7.46 -14.72
N PHE A 231 0.76 7.28 -13.61
CA PHE A 231 0.06 8.34 -12.90
C PHE A 231 0.68 8.65 -11.54
N ASP A 232 0.66 9.94 -11.18
CA ASP A 232 1.23 10.45 -9.93
C ASP A 232 0.18 10.79 -8.88
N THR A 233 -1.09 10.43 -9.12
CA THR A 233 -2.20 10.57 -8.17
C THR A 233 -2.90 9.24 -7.90
N VAL A 234 -3.40 9.09 -6.66
CA VAL A 234 -4.20 7.90 -6.28
C VAL A 234 -5.51 7.85 -7.07
N SER A 235 -6.09 9.01 -7.39
CA SER A 235 -7.37 9.10 -8.11
C SER A 235 -7.25 8.50 -9.51
N ASP A 236 -6.18 8.82 -10.24
CA ASP A 236 -5.97 8.29 -11.58
C ASP A 236 -5.65 6.80 -11.56
N GLU A 237 -4.83 6.34 -10.60
CA GLU A 237 -4.62 4.91 -10.37
C GLU A 237 -5.94 4.16 -10.11
N ASP A 238 -6.82 4.75 -9.30
CA ASP A 238 -8.13 4.16 -8.97
C ASP A 238 -9.10 4.21 -10.15
N ALA A 239 -9.00 5.22 -11.03
CA ALA A 239 -9.75 5.29 -12.28
C ALA A 239 -9.36 4.15 -13.24
N VAL A 240 -8.06 3.84 -13.37
CA VAL A 240 -7.61 2.68 -14.16
C VAL A 240 -8.16 1.37 -13.55
N ARG A 241 -8.11 1.23 -12.22
CA ARG A 241 -8.67 0.05 -11.54
C ARG A 241 -10.18 -0.08 -11.74
N ALA A 242 -10.92 1.02 -11.66
CA ALA A 242 -12.35 1.04 -11.90
C ALA A 242 -12.68 0.65 -13.34
N PHE A 243 -11.95 1.23 -14.31
CA PHE A 243 -12.07 0.90 -15.72
C PHE A 243 -11.85 -0.59 -15.99
N GLN A 244 -10.81 -1.17 -15.39
CA GLN A 244 -10.50 -2.59 -15.56
C GLN A 244 -11.53 -3.50 -14.87
N ARG A 245 -11.99 -3.15 -13.66
CA ARG A 245 -13.04 -3.91 -12.95
C ARG A 245 -14.35 -3.93 -13.73
N GLU A 246 -14.71 -2.80 -14.33
CA GLU A 246 -15.93 -2.73 -15.13
C GLU A 246 -15.83 -3.56 -16.40
N TRP A 247 -14.66 -3.54 -17.07
CA TRP A 247 -14.41 -4.44 -18.18
C TRP A 247 -14.48 -5.93 -17.78
N LEU A 248 -13.91 -6.32 -16.64
CA LEU A 248 -13.98 -7.72 -16.17
C LEU A 248 -15.44 -8.18 -15.99
N LYS A 249 -16.29 -7.35 -15.39
CA LYS A 249 -17.73 -7.66 -15.28
C LYS A 249 -18.38 -7.82 -16.65
N HIS A 250 -18.08 -6.93 -17.59
CA HIS A 250 -18.61 -7.00 -18.96
C HIS A 250 -18.15 -8.26 -19.69
N ARG A 251 -16.84 -8.57 -19.64
CA ARG A 251 -16.25 -9.81 -20.19
C ARG A 251 -16.99 -11.03 -19.64
N ASP A 252 -17.16 -11.08 -18.33
CA ASP A 252 -17.77 -12.23 -17.66
C ASP A 252 -19.24 -12.39 -18.05
N ALA A 253 -20.01 -11.30 -18.09
CA ALA A 253 -21.40 -11.32 -18.54
C ALA A 253 -21.54 -11.75 -20.01
N THR A 254 -20.68 -11.24 -20.89
CA THR A 254 -20.70 -11.54 -22.33
C THR A 254 -20.29 -12.98 -22.61
N CYS A 255 -19.20 -13.46 -22.00
CA CYS A 255 -18.66 -14.79 -22.31
C CYS A 255 -19.27 -15.94 -21.49
N ALA A 256 -19.98 -15.66 -20.39
CA ALA A 256 -20.58 -16.73 -19.56
C ALA A 256 -21.51 -17.68 -20.35
N LYS A 257 -22.16 -17.17 -21.41
CA LYS A 257 -23.10 -17.93 -22.25
C LYS A 257 -22.52 -18.31 -23.63
N ALA A 258 -21.26 -17.99 -23.90
CA ALA A 258 -20.65 -18.29 -25.19
C ALA A 258 -20.48 -19.82 -25.36
N VAL A 259 -20.84 -20.31 -26.55
CA VAL A 259 -20.56 -21.71 -26.97
C VAL A 259 -19.06 -21.87 -27.16
N GLN A 260 -18.46 -20.97 -27.95
CA GLN A 260 -17.02 -20.86 -28.14
C GLN A 260 -16.39 -19.96 -27.07
N LEU A 261 -16.26 -20.50 -25.85
CA LEU A 261 -15.81 -19.73 -24.69
C LEU A 261 -14.42 -19.12 -24.88
N ALA A 262 -13.46 -19.90 -25.39
CA ALA A 262 -12.08 -19.43 -25.58
C ALA A 262 -12.01 -18.28 -26.59
N ASP A 263 -12.69 -18.41 -27.73
CA ASP A 263 -12.75 -17.36 -28.75
C ASP A 263 -13.37 -16.07 -28.21
N CYS A 264 -14.45 -16.18 -27.44
CA CYS A 264 -15.08 -15.03 -26.78
C CYS A 264 -14.11 -14.31 -25.85
N VAL A 265 -13.44 -15.06 -24.97
CA VAL A 265 -12.49 -14.49 -23.99
C VAL A 265 -11.30 -13.85 -24.71
N ALA A 266 -10.75 -14.50 -25.74
CA ALA A 266 -9.66 -13.95 -26.54
C ALA A 266 -10.04 -12.63 -27.23
N GLN A 267 -11.26 -12.56 -27.77
CA GLN A 267 -11.78 -11.33 -28.38
C GLN A 267 -11.91 -10.20 -27.35
N GLN A 268 -12.40 -10.50 -26.14
CA GLN A 268 -12.51 -9.52 -25.05
C GLN A 268 -11.15 -8.99 -24.61
N TYR A 269 -10.12 -9.85 -24.50
CA TYR A 269 -8.76 -9.40 -24.21
C TYR A 269 -8.22 -8.47 -25.30
N SER A 270 -8.37 -8.84 -26.58
CA SER A 270 -7.91 -8.03 -27.71
C SER A 270 -8.53 -6.63 -27.72
N GLN A 271 -9.85 -6.55 -27.53
CA GLN A 271 -10.59 -5.28 -27.46
C GLN A 271 -10.11 -4.43 -26.28
N GLN A 272 -9.96 -5.02 -25.10
CA GLN A 272 -9.53 -4.27 -23.93
C GLN A 272 -8.09 -3.80 -24.04
N GLN A 273 -7.20 -4.57 -24.66
CA GLN A 273 -5.82 -4.13 -24.92
C GLN A 273 -5.81 -2.87 -25.79
N GLN A 274 -6.68 -2.79 -26.81
CA GLN A 274 -6.83 -1.58 -27.63
C GLN A 274 -7.36 -0.40 -26.81
N ARG A 275 -8.34 -0.63 -25.94
CA ARG A 275 -8.90 0.42 -25.07
C ARG A 275 -7.86 0.96 -24.08
N LEU A 276 -7.05 0.08 -23.47
CA LEU A 276 -6.00 0.49 -22.54
C LEU A 276 -4.90 1.31 -23.21
N ARG A 277 -4.49 0.97 -24.44
CA ARG A 277 -3.49 1.74 -25.19
C ARG A 277 -3.88 3.19 -25.43
N ASN A 278 -5.19 3.46 -25.51
CA ASN A 278 -5.76 4.78 -25.78
C ASN A 278 -6.47 5.35 -24.55
N TRP A 279 -6.26 4.77 -23.36
CA TRP A 279 -6.97 5.18 -22.16
C TRP A 279 -6.42 6.50 -21.63
N LEU A 280 -7.32 7.40 -21.26
CA LEU A 280 -7.00 8.64 -20.55
C LEU A 280 -7.85 8.71 -19.28
N PRO A 281 -7.33 9.33 -18.21
CA PRO A 281 -8.09 9.52 -17.00
C PRO A 281 -9.35 10.37 -17.28
N PRO A 282 -10.50 10.03 -16.67
CA PRO A 282 -11.68 10.88 -16.74
C PRO A 282 -11.36 12.24 -16.11
N ARG A 283 -11.67 13.32 -16.83
CA ARG A 283 -11.48 14.70 -16.36
C ARG A 283 -12.68 15.17 -15.55
#